data_AF-A0A524LCM9-F1
#
_entry.id   AF-A0A524LCM9-F1
#
_cell.length_a   1.000
_cell.length_b   1.000
_cell.length_c   1.000
_cell.angle_alpha   90.00
_cell.angle_beta   90.00
_cell.angle_gamma   90.00
#
_symmetry.space_group_name_H-M   'P 1'
#
loop_
_entity.id
_entity.type
_entity.pdbx_description
1 polymer ?
#
loop_
_entity_poly.entity_id
_entity_poly.type
_entity_poly.pdbx_seq_one_letter_code
_entity_poly.pdbx_strand_id
1 'polypeptide(L)'
;MIARALSHEHNFYINRIAFGNGGTIVDAAFTVTYKTPNDGQSPDIYTWQSRLYNETYSEIIDAGQDVLNPELGFDLGSADLNTGIRTGGGAVPASDPVSIPHVSGPGVRSRDLGLTSEVVITSVINGDEPLSQFPSDTNPPTENTEADFVFDEIGLYTSGAQAIDTSGYALMDVGTRSSLDDTGLLPGVAYSFDIAADGGGSVLITFTTPLAGGSGTGGQILYGDLCEAINNGDTLWLMPGTNPLPGGAQIAITDDGTTPFTSISGKQTFGYLRIESGSDGTTSVIDLAGAATTAFLASLNPPLGASLFENNVFGTDSGLQNAVTVPEDERERLLAHLIFSPVLKSANRTLIITYTLTVSVARTTPL
;
A
#
# COMPACT_ATOMS: atom_id res chain seq x y z
N MET A 1 -8.39 -11.53 -19.75
CA MET A 1 -8.32 -10.18 -20.36
C MET A 1 -8.60 -10.19 -21.86
N ILE A 2 -7.76 -10.78 -22.73
CA ILE A 2 -7.95 -10.68 -24.20
C ILE A 2 -9.35 -11.12 -24.65
N ALA A 3 -9.84 -12.26 -24.15
CA ALA A 3 -11.20 -12.71 -24.43
C ALA A 3 -12.27 -11.67 -24.03
N ARG A 4 -12.11 -11.04 -22.86
CA ARG A 4 -13.01 -9.98 -22.34
C ARG A 4 -12.98 -8.73 -23.23
N ALA A 5 -11.79 -8.30 -23.62
CA ALA A 5 -11.62 -7.14 -24.51
C ALA A 5 -12.31 -7.37 -25.86
N LEU A 6 -12.16 -8.58 -26.42
CA LEU A 6 -12.80 -8.95 -27.69
C LEU A 6 -14.31 -9.17 -27.56
N SER A 7 -14.82 -9.54 -26.39
CA SER A 7 -16.25 -9.69 -26.11
C SER A 7 -16.92 -8.42 -25.57
N HIS A 8 -16.17 -7.33 -25.39
CA HIS A 8 -16.64 -6.08 -24.80
C HIS A 8 -17.17 -6.26 -23.36
N GLU A 9 -16.51 -7.10 -22.57
CA GLU A 9 -16.78 -7.23 -21.14
C GLU A 9 -15.91 -6.27 -20.33
N HIS A 10 -16.36 -5.91 -19.13
CA HIS A 10 -15.61 -5.11 -18.16
C HIS A 10 -14.27 -5.74 -17.72
N ASN A 11 -13.42 -4.95 -17.04
CA ASN A 11 -12.11 -5.37 -16.52
C ASN A 11 -11.19 -6.00 -17.58
N PHE A 12 -11.17 -5.37 -18.75
CA PHE A 12 -10.50 -5.85 -19.96
C PHE A 12 -9.18 -5.12 -20.28
N TYR A 13 -8.79 -4.16 -19.45
CA TYR A 13 -7.63 -3.29 -19.65
C TYR A 13 -6.59 -3.48 -18.54
N ILE A 14 -5.36 -3.08 -18.82
CA ILE A 14 -4.27 -3.03 -17.85
C ILE A 14 -4.48 -1.78 -16.99
N ASN A 15 -4.64 -1.95 -15.69
CA ASN A 15 -4.98 -0.87 -14.76
C ASN A 15 -3.79 -0.40 -13.93
N ARG A 16 -3.05 -1.34 -13.34
CA ARG A 16 -1.90 -1.02 -12.49
C ARG A 16 -0.69 -1.90 -12.83
N ILE A 17 0.48 -1.36 -12.53
CA ILE A 17 1.74 -2.08 -12.49
C ILE A 17 2.17 -2.20 -11.04
N ALA A 18 2.64 -3.37 -10.66
CA ALA A 18 3.12 -3.66 -9.33
C ALA A 18 4.61 -3.99 -9.38
N PHE A 19 5.31 -3.61 -8.32
CA PHE A 19 6.71 -3.90 -8.08
C PHE A 19 6.82 -4.67 -6.77
N GLY A 20 7.71 -5.64 -6.76
CA GLY A 20 7.88 -6.51 -5.62
C GLY A 20 9.31 -6.99 -5.46
N ASN A 21 9.54 -7.66 -4.34
CA ASN A 21 10.74 -8.44 -4.10
C ASN A 21 10.39 -9.93 -3.89
N GLY A 22 11.39 -10.76 -3.62
CA GLY A 22 11.21 -12.18 -3.37
C GLY A 22 11.25 -13.03 -4.63
N GLY A 23 11.42 -12.46 -5.81
CA GLY A 23 11.60 -13.19 -7.07
C GLY A 23 12.98 -13.79 -7.27
N THR A 24 13.97 -13.26 -6.56
CA THR A 24 15.35 -13.73 -6.63
C THR A 24 15.88 -14.16 -5.27
N ILE A 25 16.98 -14.92 -5.31
CA ILE A 25 17.77 -15.28 -4.15
C ILE A 25 19.20 -14.90 -4.47
N VAL A 26 19.82 -14.08 -3.61
CA VAL A 26 21.24 -13.72 -3.71
C VAL A 26 22.00 -14.49 -2.64
N ASP A 27 23.00 -15.27 -3.05
CA ASP A 27 23.88 -15.96 -2.13
C ASP A 27 25.06 -15.08 -1.65
N ALA A 28 25.80 -15.55 -0.65
CA ALA A 28 26.99 -14.87 -0.12
C ALA A 28 28.14 -14.71 -1.14
N ALA A 29 28.03 -15.33 -2.32
CA ALA A 29 28.95 -15.16 -3.43
C ALA A 29 28.44 -14.14 -4.48
N PHE A 30 27.32 -13.45 -4.19
CA PHE A 30 26.62 -12.53 -5.09
C PHE A 30 26.08 -13.19 -6.36
N THR A 31 25.83 -14.50 -6.33
CA THR A 31 25.15 -15.20 -7.41
C THR A 31 23.65 -15.00 -7.27
N VAL A 32 23.02 -14.46 -8.33
CA VAL A 32 21.57 -14.27 -8.39
C VAL A 32 20.93 -15.54 -8.97
N THR A 33 20.03 -16.16 -8.19
CA THR A 33 19.15 -17.23 -8.64
C THR A 33 17.74 -16.68 -8.82
N TYR A 34 17.11 -16.97 -9.96
CA TYR A 34 15.76 -16.51 -10.28
C TYR A 34 14.75 -17.62 -9.95
N LYS A 35 13.68 -17.26 -9.25
CA LYS A 35 12.51 -18.14 -9.11
C LYS A 35 11.77 -18.22 -10.43
N THR A 36 10.86 -19.19 -10.52
CA THR A 36 9.91 -19.25 -11.64
C THR A 36 8.87 -18.14 -11.46
N PRO A 37 8.55 -17.34 -12.49
CA PRO A 37 7.44 -16.38 -12.40
C PRO A 37 6.12 -17.10 -12.11
N ASN A 38 5.34 -16.55 -11.17
CA ASN A 38 3.98 -16.99 -10.90
C ASN A 38 3.08 -16.67 -12.09
N ASP A 39 2.49 -17.71 -12.69
CA ASP A 39 1.62 -17.64 -13.86
C ASP A 39 0.32 -18.44 -13.68
N GLY A 40 0.00 -18.84 -12.44
CA GLY A 40 -1.12 -19.71 -12.14
C GLY A 40 -0.90 -21.19 -12.49
N GLN A 41 0.31 -21.60 -12.85
CA GLN A 41 0.68 -23.00 -13.09
C GLN A 41 1.74 -23.48 -12.09
N SER A 42 1.83 -24.79 -11.85
CA SER A 42 2.87 -25.36 -10.97
C SER A 42 4.27 -24.88 -11.39
N PRO A 43 5.11 -24.36 -10.47
CA PRO A 43 5.05 -24.50 -9.01
C PRO A 43 4.25 -23.45 -8.24
N ASP A 44 3.63 -22.48 -8.91
CA ASP A 44 2.70 -21.51 -8.30
C ASP A 44 1.40 -22.21 -7.82
N ILE A 45 0.49 -21.45 -7.24
CA ILE A 45 -0.76 -21.88 -6.57
C ILE A 45 -1.74 -22.67 -7.46
N TYR A 46 -1.43 -22.90 -8.75
CA TYR A 46 -2.26 -23.63 -9.71
C TYR A 46 -3.71 -23.11 -9.79
N THR A 47 -3.89 -21.79 -9.67
CA THR A 47 -5.19 -21.12 -9.78
C THR A 47 -5.10 -19.79 -10.52
N TRP A 48 -6.25 -19.19 -10.79
CA TRP A 48 -6.40 -17.87 -11.40
C TRP A 48 -6.03 -16.71 -10.46
N GLN A 49 -5.73 -17.01 -9.19
CA GLN A 49 -5.46 -16.03 -8.13
C GLN A 49 -3.97 -15.69 -8.02
N SER A 50 -3.15 -16.01 -9.04
CA SER A 50 -1.71 -15.76 -9.07
C SER A 50 -1.36 -14.31 -8.74
N ARG A 51 -0.23 -14.11 -8.05
CA ARG A 51 0.27 -12.82 -7.54
C ARG A 51 1.80 -12.77 -7.58
N LEU A 52 2.40 -11.60 -7.30
CA LEU A 52 3.85 -11.48 -7.05
C LEU A 52 4.24 -12.26 -5.79
N TYR A 53 5.51 -12.64 -5.61
CA TYR A 53 5.92 -13.27 -4.35
C TYR A 53 5.79 -12.30 -3.18
N ASN A 54 6.23 -11.06 -3.36
CA ASN A 54 6.02 -10.00 -2.39
C ASN A 54 5.83 -8.64 -3.07
N GLU A 55 4.58 -8.23 -3.32
CA GLU A 55 4.28 -6.87 -3.79
C GLU A 55 4.57 -5.83 -2.70
N THR A 56 5.46 -4.87 -3.00
CA THR A 56 5.89 -3.82 -2.07
C THR A 56 5.52 -2.41 -2.52
N TYR A 57 5.25 -2.21 -3.82
CA TYR A 57 4.84 -0.92 -4.38
C TYR A 57 3.98 -1.12 -5.63
N SER A 58 3.15 -0.15 -5.98
CA SER A 58 2.39 -0.19 -7.23
C SER A 58 2.05 1.20 -7.72
N GLU A 59 1.72 1.32 -9.00
CA GLU A 59 1.17 2.54 -9.58
C GLU A 59 0.00 2.21 -10.49
N ILE A 60 -1.06 3.00 -10.39
CA ILE A 60 -2.07 3.05 -11.44
C ILE A 60 -1.41 3.60 -12.71
N ILE A 61 -1.53 2.84 -13.80
CA ILE A 61 -0.99 3.17 -15.13
C ILE A 61 -2.08 3.29 -16.19
N ASP A 62 -3.35 3.09 -15.81
CA ASP A 62 -4.47 3.48 -16.67
C ASP A 62 -4.56 5.00 -16.71
N ALA A 63 -4.15 5.58 -17.84
CA ALA A 63 -4.21 7.03 -18.07
C ALA A 63 -5.64 7.53 -18.31
N GLY A 64 -6.64 6.64 -18.39
CA GLY A 64 -8.00 6.97 -18.82
C GLY A 64 -8.14 6.97 -20.34
N GLN A 65 -9.39 7.04 -20.81
CA GLN A 65 -9.73 7.00 -22.24
C GLN A 65 -9.68 8.40 -22.88
N ASP A 66 -10.59 9.29 -22.46
CA ASP A 66 -10.70 10.65 -23.00
C ASP A 66 -10.20 11.72 -22.01
N VAL A 67 -10.32 11.43 -20.72
CA VAL A 67 -9.96 12.30 -19.61
C VAL A 67 -8.87 11.60 -18.82
N LEU A 68 -7.85 12.37 -18.41
CA LEU A 68 -6.77 11.85 -17.60
C LEU A 68 -7.35 11.25 -16.30
N ASN A 69 -7.01 10.00 -16.03
CA ASN A 69 -7.36 9.36 -14.77
C ASN A 69 -6.71 10.14 -13.60
N PRO A 70 -7.51 10.67 -12.64
CA PRO A 70 -6.95 11.37 -11.50
C PRO A 70 -6.08 10.49 -10.59
N GLU A 71 -6.23 9.16 -10.68
CA GLU A 71 -5.43 8.20 -9.91
C GLU A 71 -4.13 7.80 -10.62
N LEU A 72 -3.87 8.26 -11.85
CA LEU A 72 -2.65 7.90 -12.57
C LEU A 72 -1.39 8.25 -11.76
N GLY A 73 -0.49 7.27 -11.62
CA GLY A 73 0.75 7.36 -10.85
C GLY A 73 0.56 7.16 -9.35
N PHE A 74 -0.67 7.16 -8.82
CA PHE A 74 -0.88 6.91 -7.40
C PHE A 74 -0.70 5.43 -7.06
N ASP A 75 -0.11 5.18 -5.90
CA ASP A 75 -0.09 3.87 -5.26
C ASP A 75 -1.29 3.74 -4.33
N LEU A 76 -2.32 3.01 -4.78
CA LEU A 76 -3.53 2.77 -3.99
C LEU A 76 -3.37 1.64 -2.97
N GLY A 77 -2.20 1.00 -2.94
CA GLY A 77 -2.00 -0.18 -2.11
C GLY A 77 -2.53 -1.42 -2.79
N SER A 78 -2.57 -2.50 -2.03
CA SER A 78 -3.10 -3.77 -2.51
C SER A 78 -3.49 -4.64 -1.34
N ALA A 79 -4.40 -5.58 -1.60
CA ALA A 79 -4.65 -6.69 -0.70
C ALA A 79 -4.40 -7.97 -1.48
N ASP A 80 -3.34 -8.66 -1.10
CA ASP A 80 -2.79 -9.82 -1.77
C ASP A 80 -2.85 -11.05 -0.86
N LEU A 81 -2.94 -12.23 -1.47
CA LEU A 81 -2.90 -13.51 -0.76
C LEU A 81 -1.49 -13.83 -0.21
N ASN A 82 -0.44 -13.32 -0.86
CA ASN A 82 0.95 -13.59 -0.49
C ASN A 82 1.49 -12.57 0.52
N THR A 83 1.10 -11.30 0.42
CA THR A 83 1.65 -10.22 1.25
C THR A 83 0.68 -9.67 2.28
N GLY A 84 -0.61 -10.00 2.17
CA GLY A 84 -1.65 -9.41 3.01
C GLY A 84 -2.07 -8.03 2.52
N ILE A 85 -2.41 -7.15 3.46
CA ILE A 85 -2.91 -5.80 3.16
C ILE A 85 -1.75 -4.79 3.19
N ARG A 86 -1.60 -4.05 2.10
CA ARG A 86 -0.70 -2.91 1.94
C ARG A 86 -1.55 -1.66 1.70
N THR A 87 -1.40 -0.67 2.58
CA THR A 87 -2.18 0.58 2.56
C THR A 87 -2.06 1.39 1.27
N GLY A 88 -0.93 1.26 0.57
CA GLY A 88 -0.57 2.21 -0.49
C GLY A 88 -0.17 3.58 0.05
N GLY A 89 0.27 4.45 -0.84
CA GLY A 89 0.72 5.80 -0.53
C GLY A 89 2.18 6.04 -0.90
N GLY A 90 2.69 7.21 -0.53
CA GLY A 90 4.07 7.60 -0.83
C GLY A 90 4.36 7.94 -2.28
N ALA A 91 3.44 7.69 -3.22
CA ALA A 91 3.53 8.19 -4.59
C ALA A 91 3.49 9.72 -4.64
N VAL A 92 4.25 10.30 -5.57
CA VAL A 92 4.29 11.73 -5.87
C VAL A 92 4.09 11.95 -7.38
N PRO A 93 2.88 11.68 -7.93
CA PRO A 93 2.65 11.72 -9.38
C PRO A 93 2.84 13.11 -9.99
N ALA A 94 2.78 14.16 -9.16
CA ALA A 94 3.04 15.54 -9.58
C ALA A 94 4.49 15.76 -10.05
N SER A 95 5.43 14.91 -9.64
CA SER A 95 6.83 14.94 -10.06
C SER A 95 7.10 14.11 -11.33
N ASP A 96 6.09 13.44 -11.87
CA ASP A 96 6.21 12.67 -13.11
C ASP A 96 6.14 13.56 -14.37
N PRO A 97 6.66 13.07 -15.52
CA PRO A 97 6.40 13.68 -16.80
C PRO A 97 4.89 13.78 -17.08
N VAL A 98 4.44 14.94 -17.58
CA VAL A 98 3.03 15.18 -17.89
C VAL A 98 2.46 14.10 -18.81
N SER A 99 1.39 13.46 -18.35
CA SER A 99 0.64 12.48 -19.11
C SER A 99 -0.47 13.11 -19.94
N ILE A 100 -0.56 12.68 -21.20
CA ILE A 100 -1.69 12.94 -22.07
C ILE A 100 -2.21 11.56 -22.49
N PRO A 101 -3.50 11.22 -22.22
CA PRO A 101 -4.05 9.91 -22.53
C PRO A 101 -3.69 9.45 -23.94
N HIS A 102 -3.11 8.26 -24.02
CA HIS A 102 -2.68 7.60 -25.26
C HIS A 102 -1.62 8.33 -26.11
N VAL A 103 -1.01 9.42 -25.61
CA VAL A 103 -0.02 10.23 -26.35
C VAL A 103 1.36 10.24 -25.69
N SER A 104 1.46 10.59 -24.40
CA SER A 104 2.75 10.78 -23.72
C SER A 104 2.67 10.53 -22.21
N GLY A 105 3.83 10.47 -21.56
CA GLY A 105 3.96 10.27 -20.11
C GLY A 105 3.78 8.81 -19.66
N PRO A 106 3.71 8.59 -18.33
CA PRO A 106 3.13 7.37 -17.75
C PRO A 106 1.77 7.03 -18.37
N GLY A 107 1.50 5.74 -18.57
CA GLY A 107 0.25 5.27 -19.14
C GLY A 107 0.38 4.00 -19.98
N VAL A 108 -0.78 3.46 -20.38
CA VAL A 108 -0.90 2.35 -21.32
C VAL A 108 -1.37 2.85 -22.69
N ARG A 109 -0.67 2.46 -23.77
CA ARG A 109 -0.99 2.89 -25.14
C ARG A 109 -0.73 1.80 -26.16
N SER A 110 -1.58 1.70 -27.17
CA SER A 110 -1.39 0.80 -28.30
C SER A 110 -0.52 1.44 -29.40
N ARG A 111 0.25 0.61 -30.11
CA ARG A 111 0.99 1.00 -31.31
C ARG A 111 0.88 -0.07 -32.39
N ASP A 112 0.43 0.30 -33.57
CA ASP A 112 0.38 -0.63 -34.70
C ASP A 112 1.73 -0.74 -35.41
N LEU A 113 2.19 -1.97 -35.60
CA LEU A 113 3.43 -2.34 -36.30
C LEU A 113 3.15 -3.22 -37.53
N GLY A 114 2.08 -2.91 -38.25
CA GLY A 114 1.69 -3.63 -39.47
C GLY A 114 0.99 -4.96 -39.17
N LEU A 115 1.75 -6.06 -39.12
CA LEU A 115 1.19 -7.42 -38.87
C LEU A 115 1.08 -7.76 -37.38
N THR A 116 1.66 -6.91 -36.52
CA THR A 116 1.60 -7.02 -35.07
C THR A 116 1.13 -5.69 -34.49
N SER A 117 0.53 -5.74 -33.32
CA SER A 117 0.23 -4.55 -32.52
C SER A 117 0.97 -4.66 -31.19
N GLU A 118 1.43 -3.54 -30.67
CA GLU A 118 2.06 -3.44 -29.35
C GLU A 118 1.10 -2.78 -28.37
N VAL A 119 1.17 -3.22 -27.12
CA VAL A 119 0.72 -2.45 -25.96
C VAL A 119 1.98 -2.00 -25.25
N VAL A 120 2.21 -0.70 -25.20
CA VAL A 120 3.33 -0.07 -24.51
C VAL A 120 2.81 0.48 -23.19
N ILE A 121 3.37 -0.05 -22.10
CA ILE A 121 3.10 0.37 -20.74
C ILE A 121 4.27 1.20 -20.27
N THR A 122 4.02 2.38 -19.71
CA THR A 122 5.03 3.23 -19.10
C THR A 122 4.62 3.58 -17.67
N SER A 123 5.51 3.34 -16.73
CA SER A 123 5.44 3.85 -15.35
C SER A 123 6.74 4.57 -15.02
N VAL A 124 6.66 5.56 -14.15
CA VAL A 124 7.78 6.37 -13.72
C VAL A 124 7.74 6.40 -12.20
N ILE A 125 8.79 5.87 -11.57
CA ILE A 125 9.00 6.02 -10.13
C ILE A 125 10.05 7.12 -9.98
N ASN A 126 9.61 8.35 -9.73
CA ASN A 126 10.44 9.54 -9.72
C ASN A 126 11.34 9.66 -8.46
N GLY A 127 12.17 10.70 -8.41
CA GLY A 127 13.13 10.90 -7.31
C GLY A 127 12.49 11.26 -5.98
N ASP A 128 11.23 11.67 -5.98
CA ASP A 128 10.48 12.07 -4.78
C ASP A 128 9.61 10.93 -4.24
N GLU A 129 9.53 9.80 -4.96
CA GLU A 129 8.70 8.65 -4.57
C GLU A 129 9.48 7.30 -4.59
N PRO A 130 9.09 6.34 -3.74
CA PRO A 130 8.10 6.49 -2.67
C PRO A 130 8.60 7.42 -1.55
N LEU A 131 7.69 8.12 -0.87
CA LEU A 131 8.02 8.91 0.32
C LEU A 131 8.72 8.02 1.38
N SER A 132 9.64 8.62 2.13
CA SER A 132 10.48 7.94 3.12
C SER A 132 11.45 6.89 2.55
N GLN A 133 11.72 6.91 1.24
CA GLN A 133 12.79 6.11 0.63
C GLN A 133 14.19 6.50 1.10
N PHE A 134 15.16 5.64 0.82
CA PHE A 134 16.57 5.93 1.07
C PHE A 134 17.02 7.20 0.34
N PRO A 135 17.78 8.10 1.01
CA PRO A 135 18.23 9.35 0.41
C PRO A 135 19.26 9.13 -0.72
N SER A 136 20.01 8.03 -0.67
CA SER A 136 20.98 7.67 -1.70
C SER A 136 21.19 6.16 -1.78
N ASP A 137 21.68 5.72 -2.94
CA ASP A 137 22.11 4.34 -3.24
C ASP A 137 23.55 4.04 -2.80
N THR A 138 24.17 4.93 -2.00
CA THR A 138 25.54 4.78 -1.52
C THR A 138 25.67 3.78 -0.37
N ASN A 139 24.56 3.32 0.19
CA ASN A 139 24.56 2.09 0.98
C ASN A 139 24.63 0.91 -0.01
N PRO A 140 25.78 0.23 -0.12
CA PRO A 140 25.91 -0.92 -1.02
C PRO A 140 24.85 -1.98 -0.67
N PRO A 141 24.37 -2.79 -1.62
CA PRO A 141 23.33 -3.77 -1.33
C PRO A 141 23.88 -4.74 -0.27
N THR A 142 23.40 -4.63 0.96
CA THR A 142 23.71 -5.60 2.01
C THR A 142 22.84 -6.82 1.77
N GLU A 143 23.12 -7.61 0.73
CA GLU A 143 22.65 -8.99 0.53
C GLU A 143 21.11 -9.22 0.59
N ASN A 144 20.33 -8.17 0.83
CA ASN A 144 18.94 -8.26 1.25
C ASN A 144 18.08 -7.85 0.07
N THR A 145 17.76 -8.85 -0.75
CA THR A 145 16.81 -8.75 -1.85
C THR A 145 15.42 -8.36 -1.37
N GLU A 146 15.13 -8.56 -0.09
CA GLU A 146 13.83 -8.32 0.54
C GLU A 146 13.77 -7.00 1.33
N ALA A 147 14.77 -6.12 1.15
CA ALA A 147 14.76 -4.82 1.80
C ALA A 147 13.71 -3.88 1.19
N ASP A 148 13.33 -2.85 1.96
CA ASP A 148 12.48 -1.77 1.49
C ASP A 148 13.05 -1.14 0.21
N PHE A 149 12.16 -0.81 -0.73
CA PHE A 149 12.51 -0.15 -1.99
C PHE A 149 13.49 -0.94 -2.89
N VAL A 150 13.66 -2.24 -2.66
CA VAL A 150 14.32 -3.15 -3.60
C VAL A 150 13.25 -3.86 -4.42
N PHE A 151 13.40 -3.83 -5.74
CA PHE A 151 12.50 -4.50 -6.66
C PHE A 151 13.24 -5.56 -7.47
N ASP A 152 12.71 -6.77 -7.52
CA ASP A 152 13.18 -7.84 -8.39
C ASP A 152 12.04 -8.52 -9.18
N GLU A 153 10.80 -8.02 -9.02
CA GLU A 153 9.62 -8.48 -9.75
C GLU A 153 8.74 -7.33 -10.26
N ILE A 154 8.10 -7.56 -11.40
CA ILE A 154 7.06 -6.71 -11.98
C ILE A 154 5.81 -7.55 -12.26
N GLY A 155 4.66 -7.02 -11.85
CA GLY A 155 3.34 -7.56 -12.15
C GLY A 155 2.50 -6.57 -12.94
N LEU A 156 1.77 -7.03 -13.97
CA LEU A 156 0.73 -6.24 -14.62
C LEU A 156 -0.64 -6.75 -14.19
N TYR A 157 -1.54 -5.86 -13.79
CA TYR A 157 -2.85 -6.22 -13.28
C TYR A 157 -3.99 -5.58 -14.08
N THR A 158 -5.09 -6.31 -14.19
CA THR A 158 -6.40 -5.75 -14.61
C THR A 158 -7.00 -4.91 -13.50
N SER A 159 -7.99 -4.06 -13.83
CA SER A 159 -8.85 -3.47 -12.81
C SER A 159 -9.67 -4.55 -12.10
N GLY A 160 -10.11 -4.26 -10.87
CA GLY A 160 -11.02 -5.10 -10.11
C GLY A 160 -10.84 -4.95 -8.60
N ALA A 161 -11.67 -5.65 -7.83
CA ALA A 161 -11.55 -5.75 -6.39
C ALA A 161 -10.30 -6.54 -5.97
N GLN A 162 -9.84 -6.31 -4.75
CA GLN A 162 -8.62 -6.92 -4.21
C GLN A 162 -8.74 -8.44 -3.98
N ALA A 163 -7.62 -9.12 -3.67
CA ALA A 163 -7.57 -10.57 -3.56
C ALA A 163 -8.08 -11.15 -2.23
N ILE A 164 -8.04 -10.36 -1.16
CA ILE A 164 -8.49 -10.74 0.18
C ILE A 164 -9.43 -9.65 0.72
N ASP A 165 -10.21 -9.98 1.74
CA ASP A 165 -11.04 -8.97 2.40
C ASP A 165 -10.11 -7.94 3.06
N THR A 166 -10.48 -6.66 3.04
CA THR A 166 -9.69 -5.59 3.68
C THR A 166 -10.39 -5.05 4.91
N SER A 167 -9.61 -4.60 5.88
CA SER A 167 -10.12 -3.89 7.03
C SER A 167 -10.35 -2.41 6.71
N GLY A 168 -11.43 -1.85 7.23
CA GLY A 168 -11.68 -0.42 7.21
C GLY A 168 -10.78 0.32 8.19
N TYR A 169 -10.50 1.58 7.91
CA TYR A 169 -9.59 2.40 8.72
C TYR A 169 -9.95 3.88 8.69
N ALA A 170 -9.40 4.60 9.67
CA ALA A 170 -9.45 6.05 9.74
C ALA A 170 -8.04 6.61 9.93
N LEU A 171 -7.81 7.82 9.42
CA LEU A 171 -6.50 8.47 9.40
C LEU A 171 -6.55 9.80 10.14
N MET A 172 -5.55 10.03 10.98
CA MET A 172 -5.23 11.34 11.52
C MET A 172 -3.95 11.86 10.86
N ASP A 173 -4.00 13.05 10.24
CA ASP A 173 -2.83 13.66 9.62
C ASP A 173 -1.80 14.08 10.67
N VAL A 174 -0.63 13.46 10.61
CA VAL A 174 0.52 13.77 11.47
C VAL A 174 1.73 14.23 10.67
N GLY A 175 1.58 14.53 9.39
CA GLY A 175 2.66 15.01 8.51
C GLY A 175 3.73 13.94 8.27
N THR A 176 5.00 14.32 8.14
CA THR A 176 6.08 13.37 7.79
C THR A 176 6.59 12.53 8.97
N ARG A 177 5.74 12.23 9.95
CA ARG A 177 6.15 11.58 11.21
C ARG A 177 6.17 10.06 11.13
N SER A 178 7.02 9.48 11.96
CA SER A 178 7.27 8.06 12.15
C SER A 178 7.14 7.68 13.63
N SER A 179 7.30 6.39 13.94
CA SER A 179 7.30 5.85 15.30
C SER A 179 8.34 6.49 16.22
N LEU A 180 9.41 7.08 15.67
CA LEU A 180 10.49 7.72 16.43
C LEU A 180 10.28 9.21 16.70
N ASP A 181 9.24 9.82 16.12
CA ASP A 181 8.97 11.25 16.28
C ASP A 181 8.17 11.55 17.55
N ASP A 182 8.39 12.75 18.09
CA ASP A 182 7.70 13.25 19.28
C ASP A 182 6.22 13.55 18.96
N THR A 183 5.32 13.00 19.77
CA THR A 183 3.88 13.29 19.71
C THR A 183 3.54 14.69 20.19
N GLY A 184 4.36 15.30 21.04
CA GLY A 184 4.04 16.53 21.75
C GLY A 184 3.11 16.35 22.95
N LEU A 185 2.70 15.11 23.27
CA LEU A 185 1.95 14.82 24.48
C LEU A 185 2.82 15.07 25.72
N LEU A 186 2.22 15.63 26.76
CA LEU A 186 2.93 16.00 27.99
C LEU A 186 2.90 14.84 28.99
N PRO A 187 3.98 14.57 29.74
CA PRO A 187 4.00 13.54 30.78
C PRO A 187 2.97 13.76 31.90
N GLY A 188 2.30 12.69 32.34
CA GLY A 188 1.33 12.74 33.44
C GLY A 188 -0.01 13.41 33.11
N VAL A 189 -0.28 13.69 31.83
CA VAL A 189 -1.49 14.38 31.38
C VAL A 189 -2.48 13.37 30.81
N ALA A 190 -3.76 13.57 31.14
CA ALA A 190 -4.85 12.75 30.62
C ALA A 190 -5.30 13.24 29.25
N TYR A 191 -5.47 12.30 28.33
CA TYR A 191 -5.98 12.52 26.97
C TYR A 191 -7.11 11.54 26.68
N SER A 192 -7.90 11.86 25.67
CA SER A 192 -9.01 11.01 25.25
C SER A 192 -9.39 11.25 23.80
N PHE A 193 -9.92 10.24 23.13
CA PHE A 193 -10.53 10.37 21.80
C PHE A 193 -11.75 9.46 21.67
N ASP A 194 -12.65 9.84 20.77
CA ASP A 194 -13.88 9.11 20.46
C ASP A 194 -13.59 8.11 19.32
N ILE A 195 -14.07 6.88 19.44
CA ILE A 195 -13.95 5.84 18.39
C ILE A 195 -15.18 4.93 18.37
N ALA A 196 -15.66 4.59 17.17
CA ALA A 196 -16.52 3.45 16.93
C ALA A 196 -15.88 2.51 15.91
N ALA A 197 -16.16 1.21 16.03
CA ALA A 197 -15.75 0.20 15.07
C ALA A 197 -16.97 -0.59 14.58
N ASP A 198 -17.02 -0.87 13.28
CA ASP A 198 -17.93 -1.83 12.63
C ASP A 198 -19.43 -1.59 12.93
N GLY A 199 -19.84 -0.31 12.92
CA GLY A 199 -21.22 0.09 13.24
C GLY A 199 -21.59 0.00 14.72
N GLY A 200 -20.61 -0.29 15.59
CA GLY A 200 -20.75 -0.23 17.05
C GLY A 200 -21.02 1.20 17.57
N GLY A 201 -21.42 1.30 18.83
CA GLY A 201 -21.56 2.60 19.49
C GLY A 201 -20.21 3.28 19.71
N SER A 202 -20.18 4.61 19.65
CA SER A 202 -18.98 5.40 19.98
C SER A 202 -18.55 5.18 21.45
N VAL A 203 -17.26 4.92 21.61
CA VAL A 203 -16.56 4.68 22.89
C VAL A 203 -15.53 5.79 23.08
N LEU A 204 -15.51 6.38 24.28
CA LEU A 204 -14.46 7.33 24.67
C LEU A 204 -13.27 6.56 25.23
N ILE A 205 -12.16 6.54 24.50
CA ILE A 205 -10.89 6.00 24.99
C ILE A 205 -10.23 7.07 25.84
N THR A 206 -9.82 6.72 27.05
CA THR A 206 -9.13 7.64 27.97
C THR A 206 -7.84 7.00 28.45
N PHE A 207 -6.78 7.79 28.52
CA PHE A 207 -5.48 7.36 29.04
C PHE A 207 -4.73 8.53 29.66
N THR A 208 -3.74 8.22 30.48
CA THR A 208 -2.84 9.21 31.07
C THR A 208 -1.42 8.83 30.72
N THR A 209 -0.68 9.74 30.10
CA THR A 209 0.72 9.49 29.75
C THR A 209 1.59 9.22 31.01
N PRO A 210 2.66 8.42 30.92
CA PRO A 210 3.51 8.13 32.06
C PRO A 210 4.16 9.40 32.63
N LEU A 211 4.22 9.50 33.97
CA LEU A 211 4.88 10.63 34.65
C LEU A 211 6.37 10.73 34.33
N ALA A 212 7.01 9.61 34.01
CA ALA A 212 8.42 9.56 33.66
C ALA A 212 8.73 10.05 32.23
N GLY A 213 7.71 10.32 31.41
CA GLY A 213 7.85 10.55 29.98
C GLY A 213 7.83 9.26 29.17
N GLY A 214 8.17 9.36 27.88
CA GLY A 214 8.24 8.23 26.96
C GLY A 214 9.67 7.73 26.72
N SER A 215 9.84 6.93 25.67
CA SER A 215 11.12 6.31 25.32
C SER A 215 12.07 7.20 24.51
N GLY A 216 11.64 8.42 24.15
CA GLY A 216 12.48 9.39 23.47
C GLY A 216 13.74 9.75 24.26
N THR A 217 14.83 10.09 23.57
CA THR A 217 16.15 10.38 24.17
C THR A 217 16.12 11.46 25.25
N GLY A 218 15.16 12.41 25.17
CA GLY A 218 14.92 13.46 26.16
C GLY A 218 13.71 13.22 27.06
N GLY A 219 13.17 12.00 27.10
CA GLY A 219 11.92 11.65 27.78
C GLY A 219 10.67 12.02 27.01
N GLN A 220 10.79 12.34 25.71
CA GLN A 220 9.63 12.60 24.86
C GLN A 220 8.77 11.34 24.73
N ILE A 221 7.47 11.57 24.54
CA ILE A 221 6.51 10.52 24.24
C ILE A 221 6.45 10.37 22.73
N LEU A 222 7.02 9.27 22.23
CA LEU A 222 7.10 9.01 20.81
C LEU A 222 5.79 8.44 20.27
N TYR A 223 5.56 8.54 18.97
CA TYR A 223 4.37 7.93 18.35
C TYR A 223 4.37 6.40 18.51
N GLY A 224 5.55 5.77 18.52
CA GLY A 224 5.69 4.36 18.82
C GLY A 224 5.27 4.02 20.25
N ASP A 225 5.59 4.86 21.25
CA ASP A 225 5.13 4.67 22.63
C ASP A 225 3.61 4.70 22.71
N LEU A 226 2.99 5.69 22.03
CA LEU A 226 1.54 5.85 21.97
C LEU A 226 0.86 4.62 21.35
N CYS A 227 1.35 4.16 20.20
CA CYS A 227 0.77 3.02 19.50
C CYS A 227 0.91 1.73 20.32
N GLU A 228 2.10 1.47 20.87
CA GLU A 228 2.36 0.28 21.68
C GLU A 228 1.53 0.27 22.97
N ALA A 229 1.39 1.44 23.62
CA ALA A 229 0.57 1.59 24.81
C ALA A 229 -0.90 1.31 24.54
N ILE A 230 -1.47 1.88 23.46
CA ILE A 230 -2.86 1.63 23.08
C ILE A 230 -3.05 0.17 22.68
N ASN A 231 -2.29 -0.35 21.72
CA ASN A 231 -2.49 -1.71 21.19
C ASN A 231 -2.37 -2.80 22.26
N ASN A 232 -1.54 -2.59 23.28
CA ASN A 232 -1.37 -3.55 24.37
C ASN A 232 -2.18 -3.22 25.63
N GLY A 233 -2.74 -2.01 25.73
CA GLY A 233 -3.40 -1.51 26.93
C GLY A 233 -2.46 -1.31 28.10
N ASP A 234 -1.36 -0.59 27.90
CA ASP A 234 -0.30 -0.45 28.91
C ASP A 234 -0.82 0.18 30.23
N THR A 235 -0.68 -0.58 31.32
CA THR A 235 -1.08 -0.14 32.66
C THR A 235 -0.29 1.07 33.17
N LEU A 236 0.92 1.33 32.65
CA LEU A 236 1.67 2.56 32.96
C LEU A 236 1.00 3.81 32.39
N TRP A 237 0.19 3.63 31.34
CA TRP A 237 -0.66 4.66 30.75
C TRP A 237 -2.07 4.72 31.39
N LEU A 238 -2.24 4.03 32.52
CA LEU A 238 -3.52 3.83 33.23
C LEU A 238 -4.60 3.16 32.36
N MET A 239 -4.19 2.36 31.39
CA MET A 239 -5.07 1.56 30.53
C MET A 239 -5.38 0.19 31.17
N PRO A 240 -6.34 -0.59 30.64
CA PRO A 240 -6.91 -1.73 31.36
C PRO A 240 -6.04 -3.01 31.34
N GLY A 241 -4.79 -2.96 30.84
CA GLY A 241 -3.94 -4.14 30.68
C GLY A 241 -4.26 -5.00 29.44
N THR A 242 -5.14 -4.51 28.58
CA THR A 242 -5.54 -5.10 27.29
C THR A 242 -5.92 -4.00 26.31
N ASN A 243 -5.85 -4.28 25.00
CA ASN A 243 -6.24 -3.32 23.96
C ASN A 243 -7.60 -2.66 24.29
N PRO A 244 -7.64 -1.33 24.51
CA PRO A 244 -8.87 -0.63 24.87
C PRO A 244 -9.74 -0.31 23.66
N LEU A 245 -9.24 -0.47 22.43
CA LEU A 245 -9.97 -0.14 21.21
C LEU A 245 -11.11 -1.15 20.96
N PRO A 246 -12.30 -0.68 20.52
CA PRO A 246 -13.44 -1.55 20.24
C PRO A 246 -13.16 -2.47 19.04
N GLY A 247 -13.83 -3.61 19.00
CA GLY A 247 -13.80 -4.51 17.83
C GLY A 247 -12.43 -5.16 17.55
N GLY A 248 -11.46 -5.06 18.47
CA GLY A 248 -10.10 -5.51 18.23
C GLY A 248 -9.30 -4.60 17.30
N ALA A 249 -9.78 -3.36 17.08
CA ALA A 249 -9.08 -2.37 16.28
C ALA A 249 -7.66 -2.10 16.77
N GLN A 250 -6.76 -1.69 15.88
CA GLN A 250 -5.36 -1.41 16.17
C GLN A 250 -4.95 -0.05 15.63
N ILE A 251 -4.04 0.62 16.33
CA ILE A 251 -3.44 1.89 15.91
C ILE A 251 -2.03 1.65 15.39
N ALA A 252 -1.66 2.32 14.30
CA ALA A 252 -0.36 2.19 13.68
C ALA A 252 0.15 3.52 13.12
N ILE A 253 1.48 3.64 13.07
CA ILE A 253 2.21 4.67 12.35
C ILE A 253 3.36 4.01 11.58
N THR A 254 3.92 4.71 10.59
CA THR A 254 5.14 4.28 9.88
C THR A 254 6.26 3.93 10.87
N ASP A 255 6.76 2.71 10.75
CA ASP A 255 7.85 2.13 11.53
C ASP A 255 8.72 1.24 10.63
N ASP A 256 10.03 1.33 10.77
CA ASP A 256 11.00 0.61 9.93
C ASP A 256 11.28 -0.83 10.40
N GLY A 257 10.60 -1.28 11.45
CA GLY A 257 10.76 -2.61 12.03
C GLY A 257 12.05 -2.79 12.85
N THR A 258 12.89 -1.77 12.99
CA THR A 258 14.13 -1.82 13.79
C THR A 258 13.95 -1.29 15.21
N THR A 259 12.77 -0.74 15.51
CA THR A 259 12.41 -0.15 16.80
C THR A 259 11.90 -1.21 17.78
N PRO A 260 11.80 -0.89 19.09
CA PRO A 260 11.21 -1.81 20.06
C PRO A 260 9.67 -1.90 20.00
N PHE A 261 9.00 -1.20 19.06
CA PHE A 261 7.54 -1.10 19.00
C PHE A 261 6.93 -2.27 18.23
N THR A 262 6.81 -3.42 18.91
CA THR A 262 6.46 -4.69 18.27
C THR A 262 5.07 -4.72 17.64
N SER A 263 4.10 -3.96 18.16
CA SER A 263 2.73 -3.93 17.62
C SER A 263 2.62 -3.23 16.28
N ILE A 264 3.61 -2.41 15.90
CA ILE A 264 3.64 -1.63 14.66
C ILE A 264 4.86 -1.93 13.79
N SER A 265 5.64 -2.97 14.12
CA SER A 265 6.88 -3.31 13.42
C SER A 265 6.66 -3.44 11.91
N GLY A 266 7.37 -2.63 11.13
CA GLY A 266 7.32 -2.64 9.66
C GLY A 266 6.02 -2.08 9.05
N LYS A 267 5.16 -1.44 9.84
CA LYS A 267 3.94 -0.79 9.33
C LYS A 267 4.30 0.45 8.53
N GLN A 268 3.57 0.71 7.45
CA GLN A 268 3.74 1.90 6.62
C GLN A 268 2.41 2.64 6.49
N THR A 269 2.34 3.84 7.06
CA THR A 269 1.12 4.67 7.10
C THR A 269 1.32 6.04 6.46
N PHE A 270 2.49 6.30 5.87
CA PHE A 270 2.79 7.43 5.00
C PHE A 270 2.39 8.80 5.55
N GLY A 271 2.65 9.01 6.84
CA GLY A 271 2.44 10.30 7.50
C GLY A 271 1.09 10.46 8.19
N TYR A 272 0.36 9.35 8.32
CA TYR A 272 -0.87 9.30 9.09
C TYR A 272 -0.70 8.43 10.32
N LEU A 273 -1.36 8.82 11.41
CA LEU A 273 -1.68 7.89 12.49
C LEU A 273 -2.97 7.17 12.07
N ARG A 274 -2.85 5.88 11.77
CA ARG A 274 -3.94 5.04 11.25
C ARG A 274 -4.56 4.24 12.39
N ILE A 275 -5.88 4.23 12.48
CA ILE A 275 -6.60 3.24 13.28
C ILE A 275 -7.37 2.33 12.34
N GLU A 276 -7.12 1.03 12.42
CA GLU A 276 -7.65 -0.01 11.56
C GLU A 276 -8.58 -0.94 12.35
N SER A 277 -9.68 -1.35 11.75
CA SER A 277 -10.63 -2.28 12.35
C SER A 277 -10.01 -3.66 12.54
N GLY A 278 -10.47 -4.38 13.58
CA GLY A 278 -10.10 -5.78 13.80
C GLY A 278 -10.90 -6.77 12.94
N SER A 279 -11.88 -6.29 12.16
CA SER A 279 -12.65 -7.08 11.20
C SER A 279 -12.32 -6.70 9.76
N ASP A 280 -12.73 -7.55 8.81
CA ASP A 280 -12.54 -7.35 7.38
C ASP A 280 -13.87 -7.31 6.63
N GLY A 281 -13.83 -6.82 5.39
CA GLY A 281 -14.98 -6.80 4.48
C GLY A 281 -15.81 -5.52 4.56
N THR A 282 -16.92 -5.49 3.84
CA THR A 282 -17.75 -4.27 3.62
C THR A 282 -18.38 -3.67 4.88
N THR A 283 -18.46 -4.42 5.97
CA THR A 283 -18.93 -3.92 7.27
C THR A 283 -17.81 -3.36 8.15
N SER A 284 -16.56 -3.60 7.76
CA SER A 284 -15.38 -3.17 8.51
C SER A 284 -15.19 -1.66 8.34
N VAL A 285 -15.19 -0.92 9.45
CA VAL A 285 -15.04 0.54 9.41
C VAL A 285 -14.58 1.05 10.77
N ILE A 286 -13.71 2.07 10.76
CA ILE A 286 -13.39 2.87 11.93
C ILE A 286 -14.00 4.25 11.77
N ASP A 287 -14.68 4.71 12.81
CA ASP A 287 -15.20 6.07 12.90
C ASP A 287 -14.54 6.81 14.06
N LEU A 288 -13.89 7.93 13.76
CA LEU A 288 -13.23 8.78 14.76
C LEU A 288 -13.96 10.11 14.97
N ALA A 289 -15.25 10.19 14.59
CA ALA A 289 -16.07 11.36 14.80
C ALA A 289 -16.24 11.67 16.30
N GLY A 290 -15.88 12.89 16.69
CA GLY A 290 -16.11 13.36 18.05
C GLY A 290 -15.22 14.52 18.45
N ALA A 291 -15.71 15.33 19.39
CA ALA A 291 -14.98 16.50 19.87
C ALA A 291 -13.71 16.11 20.64
N ALA A 292 -13.69 14.96 21.31
CA ALA A 292 -12.49 14.48 21.99
C ALA A 292 -11.40 14.12 20.99
N THR A 293 -11.77 13.48 19.86
CA THR A 293 -10.82 13.16 18.79
C THR A 293 -10.24 14.41 18.15
N THR A 294 -11.05 15.43 17.86
CA THR A 294 -10.55 16.70 17.32
C THR A 294 -9.57 17.37 18.30
N ALA A 295 -9.87 17.36 19.60
CA ALA A 295 -8.97 17.90 20.62
C ALA A 295 -7.69 17.08 20.77
N PHE A 296 -7.79 15.75 20.63
CA PHE A 296 -6.64 14.85 20.66
C PHE A 296 -5.70 15.09 19.48
N LEU A 297 -6.23 15.18 18.26
CA LEU A 297 -5.43 15.53 17.08
C LEU A 297 -4.67 16.84 17.29
N ALA A 298 -5.32 17.88 17.81
CA ALA A 298 -4.65 19.16 18.10
C ALA A 298 -3.51 19.03 19.13
N SER A 299 -3.52 17.98 19.96
CA SER A 299 -2.48 17.69 20.95
C SER A 299 -1.30 16.88 20.38
N LEU A 300 -1.45 16.27 19.21
CA LEU A 300 -0.44 15.43 18.54
C LEU A 300 0.61 16.22 17.75
N ASN A 301 0.77 17.52 18.08
CA ASN A 301 1.66 18.43 17.36
C ASN A 301 1.45 18.38 15.82
N PRO A 302 0.23 18.29 15.27
CA PRO A 302 0.06 17.94 13.87
C PRO A 302 0.53 19.08 12.94
N PRO A 303 0.78 18.84 11.64
CA PRO A 303 1.14 19.91 10.72
C PRO A 303 0.06 20.99 10.66
N LEU A 304 0.42 22.21 10.21
CA LEU A 304 -0.54 23.29 10.07
C LEU A 304 -1.63 22.90 9.05
N GLY A 305 -2.89 22.95 9.48
CA GLY A 305 -4.03 22.57 8.64
C GLY A 305 -4.36 21.08 8.67
N ALA A 306 -3.69 20.30 9.51
CA ALA A 306 -4.02 18.90 9.72
C ALA A 306 -5.49 18.70 10.08
N SER A 307 -6.05 17.63 9.57
CA SER A 307 -7.44 17.25 9.79
C SER A 307 -7.55 15.73 9.96
N LEU A 308 -8.69 15.31 10.50
CA LEU A 308 -9.13 13.93 10.34
C LEU A 308 -9.55 13.77 8.88
N PHE A 309 -9.08 12.73 8.21
CA PHE A 309 -9.47 12.53 6.82
C PHE A 309 -10.99 12.24 6.77
N GLU A 310 -11.76 13.12 6.12
CA GLU A 310 -13.21 13.30 6.37
C GLU A 310 -14.13 12.17 5.86
N ASN A 311 -13.59 11.06 5.35
CA ASN A 311 -14.37 9.88 5.03
C ASN A 311 -13.68 8.65 5.62
N ASN A 312 -14.34 8.00 6.58
CA ASN A 312 -13.93 6.68 7.05
C ASN A 312 -13.74 5.77 5.84
N VAL A 313 -12.59 5.11 5.73
CA VAL A 313 -12.36 4.17 4.65
C VAL A 313 -12.99 2.86 5.08
N PHE A 314 -14.01 2.44 4.35
CA PHE A 314 -14.64 1.14 4.58
C PHE A 314 -13.72 0.05 4.07
N GLY A 315 -13.70 -1.07 4.80
CA GLY A 315 -13.18 -2.32 4.28
C GLY A 315 -14.02 -2.76 3.08
N THR A 316 -13.45 -3.64 2.27
CA THR A 316 -14.07 -4.14 1.07
C THR A 316 -13.94 -5.66 1.03
N ASP A 317 -14.92 -6.32 0.43
CA ASP A 317 -14.88 -7.78 0.26
C ASP A 317 -13.88 -8.14 -0.85
N SER A 318 -13.29 -9.32 -0.74
CA SER A 318 -12.44 -9.88 -1.78
C SER A 318 -13.21 -10.09 -3.07
N GLY A 319 -12.56 -9.79 -4.19
CA GLY A 319 -13.17 -9.99 -5.49
C GLY A 319 -13.43 -11.47 -5.80
N LEU A 320 -14.43 -11.71 -6.62
CA LEU A 320 -14.89 -13.00 -7.12
C LEU A 320 -14.29 -13.32 -8.49
N GLN A 321 -14.29 -14.61 -8.83
CA GLN A 321 -13.94 -15.08 -10.17
C GLN A 321 -15.12 -14.89 -11.14
N ASN A 322 -14.89 -14.26 -12.29
CA ASN A 322 -15.84 -14.17 -13.39
C ASN A 322 -17.19 -13.47 -13.02
N ALA A 323 -17.16 -12.41 -12.23
CA ALA A 323 -18.26 -11.48 -11.99
C ALA A 323 -18.51 -10.54 -13.19
N VAL A 324 -18.78 -11.13 -14.36
CA VAL A 324 -18.92 -10.39 -15.65
C VAL A 324 -20.04 -9.34 -15.62
N THR A 325 -21.09 -9.57 -14.83
CA THR A 325 -22.29 -8.70 -14.74
C THR A 325 -22.27 -7.72 -13.58
N VAL A 326 -21.30 -7.87 -12.67
CA VAL A 326 -21.07 -6.99 -11.50
C VAL A 326 -19.57 -6.73 -11.43
N PRO A 327 -19.04 -5.89 -12.34
CA PRO A 327 -17.59 -5.76 -12.55
C PRO A 327 -16.81 -5.23 -11.36
N GLU A 328 -17.46 -4.50 -10.45
CA GLU A 328 -16.91 -4.06 -9.18
C GLU A 328 -16.55 -5.24 -8.25
N ASP A 329 -17.28 -6.36 -8.35
CA ASP A 329 -17.02 -7.56 -7.56
C ASP A 329 -15.99 -8.48 -8.23
N GLU A 330 -15.59 -8.24 -9.48
CA GLU A 330 -14.57 -9.07 -10.13
C GLU A 330 -13.21 -8.75 -9.53
N ARG A 331 -12.49 -9.78 -9.12
CA ARG A 331 -11.13 -9.63 -8.63
C ARG A 331 -10.17 -9.22 -9.75
N GLU A 332 -9.26 -8.31 -9.44
CA GLU A 332 -8.13 -8.04 -10.32
C GLU A 332 -7.29 -9.31 -10.58
N ARG A 333 -6.71 -9.38 -11.77
CA ARG A 333 -5.93 -10.53 -12.23
C ARG A 333 -4.55 -10.11 -12.68
N LEU A 334 -3.55 -10.89 -12.25
CA LEU A 334 -2.21 -10.85 -12.79
C LEU A 334 -2.22 -11.29 -14.26
N LEU A 335 -1.66 -10.45 -15.13
CA LEU A 335 -1.60 -10.62 -16.58
C LEU A 335 -0.23 -11.07 -17.04
N ALA A 336 0.81 -10.58 -16.37
CA ALA A 336 2.19 -10.89 -16.65
C ALA A 336 2.98 -10.75 -15.35
N HIS A 337 3.95 -11.64 -15.18
CA HIS A 337 4.90 -11.63 -14.09
C HIS A 337 6.31 -11.74 -14.68
N LEU A 338 7.15 -10.74 -14.41
CA LEU A 338 8.54 -10.70 -14.83
C LEU A 338 9.44 -10.64 -13.60
N ILE A 339 10.45 -11.50 -13.55
CA ILE A 339 11.49 -11.50 -12.53
C ILE A 339 12.80 -11.01 -13.17
N PHE A 340 13.54 -10.14 -12.47
CA PHE A 340 14.79 -9.54 -12.92
C PHE A 340 15.78 -9.38 -11.76
N SER A 341 17.01 -8.97 -12.04
CA SER A 341 18.00 -8.74 -10.97
C SER A 341 17.54 -7.64 -10.02
N PRO A 342 17.75 -7.74 -8.70
CA PRO A 342 17.36 -6.71 -7.75
C PRO A 342 17.84 -5.31 -8.13
N VAL A 343 16.91 -4.36 -8.13
CA VAL A 343 17.14 -2.93 -8.37
C VAL A 343 16.69 -2.16 -7.14
N LEU A 344 17.64 -1.48 -6.49
CA LEU A 344 17.36 -0.53 -5.42
C LEU A 344 16.80 0.78 -5.98
N LYS A 345 15.70 1.24 -5.39
CA LYS A 345 15.14 2.59 -5.53
C LYS A 345 15.57 3.48 -4.36
N SER A 346 15.96 4.70 -4.68
CA SER A 346 16.40 5.74 -3.76
C SER A 346 16.09 7.13 -4.33
N ALA A 347 16.17 8.17 -3.50
CA ALA A 347 15.80 9.54 -3.89
C ALA A 347 16.70 10.14 -4.99
N ASN A 348 17.95 9.68 -5.11
CA ASN A 348 18.84 10.09 -6.19
C ASN A 348 18.64 9.32 -7.51
N ARG A 349 17.60 8.49 -7.62
CA ARG A 349 17.28 7.69 -8.80
C ARG A 349 15.84 7.91 -9.27
N THR A 350 15.66 7.98 -10.58
CA THR A 350 14.37 7.86 -11.25
C THR A 350 14.36 6.57 -12.05
N LEU A 351 13.34 5.73 -11.84
CA LEU A 351 13.14 4.51 -12.60
C LEU A 351 12.05 4.77 -13.65
N ILE A 352 12.38 4.59 -14.93
CA ILE A 352 11.41 4.64 -16.02
C ILE A 352 11.24 3.24 -16.55
N ILE A 353 10.07 2.66 -16.34
CA ILE A 353 9.76 1.30 -16.74
C ILE A 353 8.97 1.37 -18.04
N THR A 354 9.48 0.72 -19.08
CA THR A 354 8.76 0.52 -20.35
C THR A 354 8.56 -0.97 -20.56
N TYR A 355 7.33 -1.44 -20.38
CA TYR A 355 6.94 -2.82 -20.64
C TYR A 355 6.18 -2.87 -21.97
N THR A 356 6.67 -3.64 -22.94
CA THR A 356 6.00 -3.82 -24.23
C THR A 356 5.43 -5.23 -24.37
N LEU A 357 4.13 -5.33 -24.63
CA LEU A 357 3.47 -6.57 -25.03
C LEU A 357 3.22 -6.55 -26.54
N THR A 358 3.76 -7.51 -27.27
CA THR A 358 3.48 -7.67 -28.71
C THR A 358 2.39 -8.71 -28.93
N VAL A 359 1.35 -8.32 -29.66
CA VAL A 359 0.19 -9.15 -30.00
C VAL A 359 0.15 -9.38 -31.51
N SER A 360 -0.14 -10.62 -31.91
CA SER A 360 -0.34 -10.97 -33.32
C SER A 360 -1.43 -12.03 -33.45
N VAL A 361 -2.20 -11.97 -34.54
CA VAL A 361 -3.18 -13.01 -34.88
C VAL A 361 -2.57 -13.92 -35.94
N ALA A 362 -2.34 -15.18 -35.57
CA ALA A 362 -1.80 -16.17 -36.49
C ALA A 362 -2.84 -16.54 -37.57
N ARG A 363 -2.34 -16.95 -38.74
CA ARG A 363 -3.20 -17.46 -39.82
C ARG A 363 -3.96 -18.70 -39.35
N THR A 364 -5.27 -18.68 -39.47
CA THR A 364 -6.11 -19.87 -39.25
C THR A 364 -5.80 -20.93 -40.31
N THR A 365 -5.40 -22.12 -39.88
CA THR A 365 -5.29 -23.30 -40.75
C THR A 365 -6.65 -23.99 -40.83
N PRO A 366 -7.17 -24.35 -42.02
CA PRO A 366 -8.35 -25.21 -42.14
C PRO A 366 -8.10 -26.53 -41.38
N LEU A 367 -9.11 -26.98 -40.62
CA LEU A 367 -9.11 -28.28 -39.93
C LEU A 367 -9.22 -29.44 -40.93
#